data_AF-A0A1Q8DPI5-F1
#
_entry.id   AF-A0A1Q8DPI5-F1
#
_cell.length_a   1.000
_cell.length_b   1.000
_cell.length_c   1.000
_cell.angle_alpha   90.00
_cell.angle_beta   90.00
_cell.angle_gamma   90.00
#
_symmetry.space_group_name_H-M   'P 1'
#
loop_
_entity.id
_entity.type
_entity.pdbx_description
1 polymer ?
#
loop_
_entity_poly.entity_id
_entity_poly.type
_entity_poly.pdbx_seq_one_letter_code
_entity_poly.pdbx_strand_id
1 'polypeptide(L)'
;MKGDTVPHKRLKDLLPTPEKILESRTLKLFAPHLADPRLWHFNRHSLNKAVYIGVLSAFFPLPGQMLLALIGSLIFRANVPMALGLTWITNPVTSLPIFYAGYYIGAKIIDAPVISLRFIGRMIADFSLWALSDGANPFITYKGTVSLTAFCIGLTILAVITSIICGLAFKAIWRYKTVVSWQKRQQKPDDKSPKY
;
A
#
# COMPACT_ATOMS: atom_id res chain seq x y z
N MET A 1 31.60 20.90 -16.13
CA MET A 1 30.37 20.65 -15.35
C MET A 1 30.24 19.15 -15.15
N LYS A 2 30.47 18.67 -13.93
CA LYS A 2 30.43 17.25 -13.57
C LYS A 2 28.95 16.89 -13.38
N GLY A 3 28.40 16.05 -14.26
CA GLY A 3 26.99 15.67 -14.20
C GLY A 3 26.70 14.95 -12.89
N ASP A 4 25.77 15.50 -12.11
CA ASP A 4 25.30 14.90 -10.87
C ASP A 4 24.68 13.53 -11.17
N THR A 5 25.39 12.47 -10.79
CA THR A 5 24.87 11.11 -10.83
C THR A 5 23.79 11.01 -9.75
N VAL A 6 22.53 10.96 -10.18
CA VAL A 6 21.38 10.75 -9.28
C VAL A 6 21.65 9.48 -8.46
N PRO A 7 21.75 9.56 -7.11
CA PRO A 7 22.05 8.40 -6.30
C PRO A 7 20.88 7.42 -6.41
N HIS A 8 21.12 6.24 -6.99
CA HIS A 8 20.16 5.15 -6.99
C HIS A 8 19.95 4.67 -5.55
N LYS A 9 19.02 5.30 -4.83
CA LYS A 9 18.58 4.85 -3.50
C LYS A 9 18.10 3.41 -3.62
N ARG A 10 18.63 2.52 -2.80
CA ARG A 10 18.21 1.12 -2.80
C ARG A 10 16.79 1.07 -2.23
N LEU A 11 15.97 0.11 -2.66
CA LEU A 11 14.60 -0.07 -2.15
C LEU A 11 14.51 -0.05 -0.61
N LYS A 12 15.58 -0.49 0.07
CA LYS A 12 15.71 -0.49 1.53
C LYS A 12 15.70 0.92 2.16
N ASP A 13 16.17 1.93 1.43
CA ASP A 13 16.33 3.30 1.93
C ASP A 13 15.00 4.09 1.87
N LEU A 14 14.00 3.57 1.14
CA LEU A 14 12.66 4.15 1.03
C LEU A 14 11.67 3.55 2.04
N LEU A 15 12.04 2.46 2.72
CA LEU A 15 11.15 1.75 3.63
C LEU A 15 11.27 2.30 5.06
N PRO A 16 10.19 2.27 5.85
CA PRO A 16 10.21 2.75 7.24
C PRO A 16 11.15 1.91 8.10
N THR A 17 12.00 2.58 8.87
CA THR A 17 12.92 1.98 9.83
C THR A 17 12.23 1.72 11.17
N PRO A 18 12.77 0.81 12.01
CA PRO A 18 12.25 0.58 13.36
C PRO A 18 12.13 1.86 14.18
N GLU A 19 13.14 2.72 14.12
CA GLU A 19 13.21 4.00 14.83
C GLU A 19 12.01 4.90 14.48
N LYS A 20 11.73 5.08 13.19
CA LYS A 20 10.57 5.88 12.71
C LYS A 20 9.23 5.32 13.15
N ILE A 21 9.11 3.99 13.30
CA ILE A 21 7.88 3.36 13.76
C ILE A 21 7.67 3.63 15.25
N LEU A 22 8.75 3.61 16.03
CA LEU A 22 8.75 3.87 17.48
C LEU A 22 8.50 5.34 17.84
N GLU A 23 8.68 6.28 16.91
CA GLU A 23 8.29 7.69 17.09
C GLU A 23 6.78 7.87 17.21
N SER A 24 5.99 6.99 16.60
CA SER A 24 4.53 7.10 16.64
C SER A 24 3.95 6.52 17.94
N ARG A 25 3.05 7.29 18.60
CA ARG A 25 2.42 6.87 19.86
C ARG A 25 1.67 5.55 19.74
N THR A 26 0.97 5.33 18.62
CA THR A 26 0.14 4.16 18.37
C THR A 26 0.97 2.92 18.00
N LEU A 27 1.98 3.05 17.14
CA LEU A 27 2.77 1.87 16.71
C LEU A 27 3.80 1.47 17.77
N LYS A 28 4.24 2.39 18.64
CA LYS A 28 5.13 2.09 19.77
C LYS A 28 4.54 1.06 20.75
N LEU A 29 3.22 0.93 20.84
CA LEU A 29 2.56 -0.12 21.64
C LEU A 29 2.98 -1.54 21.20
N PHE A 30 3.41 -1.69 19.95
CA PHE A 30 3.86 -2.96 19.38
C PHE A 30 5.39 -3.15 19.44
N ALA A 31 6.12 -2.24 20.09
CA ALA A 31 7.57 -2.31 20.22
C ALA A 31 8.12 -3.68 20.70
N PRO A 32 7.50 -4.36 21.69
CA PRO A 32 7.97 -5.68 22.12
C PRO A 32 7.90 -6.73 21.02
N HIS A 33 6.89 -6.65 20.15
CA HIS A 33 6.70 -7.58 19.04
C HIS A 33 7.60 -7.25 17.84
N LEU A 34 8.01 -5.99 17.70
CA LEU A 34 8.94 -5.52 16.67
C LEU A 34 10.39 -5.95 16.93
N ALA A 35 10.71 -6.48 18.11
CA ALA A 35 12.04 -6.99 18.44
C ALA A 35 12.42 -8.26 17.65
N ASP A 36 11.48 -8.99 17.03
CA ASP A 36 11.79 -10.17 16.22
C ASP A 36 12.54 -9.77 14.92
N PRO A 37 13.82 -10.14 14.75
CA PRO A 37 14.61 -9.80 13.56
C PRO A 37 13.99 -10.33 12.25
N ARG A 38 13.19 -11.41 12.32
CA ARG A 38 12.57 -12.02 11.13
C ARG A 38 11.58 -11.08 10.42
N LEU A 39 11.01 -10.12 11.14
CA LEU A 39 10.10 -9.11 10.59
C LEU A 39 10.83 -8.07 9.72
N TRP A 40 12.15 -7.96 9.87
CA TRP A 40 12.99 -6.97 9.18
C TRP A 40 13.81 -7.59 8.04
N HIS A 41 14.06 -8.89 8.09
CA HIS A 41 14.82 -9.60 7.07
C HIS A 41 14.08 -9.71 5.72
N PHE A 42 14.81 -9.48 4.64
CA PHE A 42 14.33 -9.55 3.26
C PHE A 42 14.30 -11.00 2.77
N ASN A 43 13.37 -11.78 3.30
CA ASN A 43 13.08 -13.14 2.83
C ASN A 43 11.95 -13.10 1.78
N ARG A 44 12.12 -13.79 0.65
CA ARG A 44 11.14 -13.85 -0.46
C ARG A 44 9.71 -14.17 0.00
N HIS A 45 9.57 -15.11 0.93
CA HIS A 45 8.26 -15.54 1.42
C HIS A 45 7.62 -14.49 2.34
N SER A 46 8.43 -13.85 3.18
CA SER A 46 8.00 -12.78 4.10
C SER A 46 7.62 -11.51 3.33
N LEU A 47 8.44 -11.11 2.34
CA LEU A 47 8.16 -9.97 1.46
C LEU A 47 6.88 -10.17 0.65
N ASN A 48 6.67 -11.37 0.12
CA ASN A 48 5.45 -11.66 -0.62
C ASN A 48 4.18 -11.55 0.25
N LYS A 49 4.24 -12.02 1.51
CA LYS A 49 3.15 -11.80 2.47
C LYS A 49 2.93 -10.31 2.75
N ALA A 50 4.03 -9.55 2.87
CA ALA A 50 3.97 -8.11 3.07
C ALA A 50 3.31 -7.38 1.90
N VAL A 51 3.49 -7.86 0.66
CA VAL A 51 2.78 -7.32 -0.51
C VAL A 51 1.28 -7.45 -0.37
N TYR A 52 0.78 -8.64 -0.04
CA TYR A 52 -0.67 -8.85 0.12
C TYR A 52 -1.25 -7.96 1.23
N ILE A 53 -0.60 -7.94 2.39
CA ILE A 53 -1.06 -7.20 3.58
C ILE A 53 -0.97 -5.69 3.36
N GLY A 54 0.16 -5.20 2.84
CA GLY A 54 0.41 -3.79 2.62
C GLY A 54 -0.56 -3.22 1.58
N VAL A 55 -0.74 -3.90 0.44
CA VAL A 55 -1.71 -3.46 -0.58
C VAL A 55 -3.13 -3.48 -0.03
N LEU A 56 -3.56 -4.54 0.65
CA LEU A 56 -4.91 -4.61 1.22
C LEU A 56 -5.14 -3.47 2.23
N SER A 57 -4.15 -3.21 3.09
CA SER A 57 -4.22 -2.14 4.09
C SER A 57 -4.26 -0.75 3.44
N ALA A 58 -3.61 -0.57 2.29
CA ALA A 58 -3.54 0.71 1.58
C ALA A 58 -4.88 1.19 1.02
N PHE A 59 -5.87 0.30 0.90
CA PHE A 59 -7.24 0.63 0.49
C PHE A 59 -8.15 0.97 1.66
N PHE A 60 -7.68 0.81 2.91
CA PHE A 60 -8.45 1.22 4.08
C PHE A 60 -8.51 2.76 4.14
N PRO A 61 -9.70 3.35 4.03
CA PRO A 61 -9.85 4.80 4.10
C PRO A 61 -9.69 5.20 5.57
N LEU A 62 -8.60 5.89 5.94
CA LEU A 62 -8.34 6.67 7.19
C LEU A 62 -6.86 6.60 7.60
N PRO A 63 -6.37 7.52 8.47
CA PRO A 63 -5.15 7.33 9.24
C PRO A 63 -5.31 6.10 10.16
N GLY A 64 -4.97 4.94 9.62
CA GLY A 64 -5.17 3.62 10.24
C GLY A 64 -4.64 2.47 9.38
N GLN A 65 -4.46 2.71 8.07
CA GLN A 65 -3.82 1.76 7.14
C GLN A 65 -2.46 1.25 7.64
N MET A 66 -1.65 2.11 8.28
CA MET A 66 -0.35 1.70 8.84
C MET A 66 -0.51 0.74 10.01
N LEU A 67 -1.50 0.98 10.87
CA LEU A 67 -1.77 0.10 12.01
C LEU A 67 -2.26 -1.27 11.52
N LEU A 68 -3.15 -1.30 10.52
CA LEU A 68 -3.62 -2.54 9.89
C LEU A 68 -2.46 -3.31 9.23
N ALA A 69 -1.59 -2.61 8.50
CA ALA A 69 -0.43 -3.22 7.88
C ALA A 69 0.56 -3.77 8.92
N LEU A 70 0.77 -3.06 10.04
CA LEU A 70 1.60 -3.51 11.14
C LEU A 70 1.00 -4.77 11.80
N ILE A 71 -0.26 -4.71 12.24
CA ILE A 71 -0.94 -5.83 12.90
C ILE A 71 -0.95 -7.06 11.98
N GLY A 72 -1.33 -6.88 10.71
CA GLY A 72 -1.30 -7.96 9.72
C GLY A 72 0.09 -8.54 9.56
N SER A 73 1.13 -7.70 9.55
CA SER A 73 2.52 -8.18 9.44
C SER A 73 2.96 -8.99 10.65
N LEU A 74 2.52 -8.61 11.86
CA LEU A 74 2.80 -9.37 13.08
C LEU A 74 2.11 -10.73 13.06
N ILE A 75 0.80 -10.77 12.73
CA ILE A 75 0.00 -12.00 12.70
C ILE A 75 0.57 -12.99 11.67
N PHE A 76 0.82 -12.52 10.44
CA PHE A 76 1.26 -13.40 9.35
C PHE A 76 2.78 -13.55 9.24
N ARG A 77 3.53 -12.95 10.18
CA ARG A 77 5.01 -12.89 10.18
C ARG A 77 5.54 -12.42 8.83
N ALA A 78 5.01 -11.30 8.35
CA ALA A 78 5.41 -10.64 7.12
C ALA A 78 6.46 -9.56 7.38
N ASN A 79 7.13 -9.11 6.32
CA ASN A 79 8.14 -8.08 6.43
C ASN A 79 7.48 -6.73 6.73
N VAL A 80 7.68 -6.22 7.95
CA VAL A 80 7.03 -4.99 8.46
C VAL A 80 7.40 -3.76 7.62
N PRO A 81 8.69 -3.49 7.31
CA PRO A 81 9.06 -2.35 6.47
C PRO A 81 8.33 -2.34 5.14
N MET A 82 8.33 -3.49 4.45
CA MET A 82 7.70 -3.62 3.14
C MET A 82 6.19 -3.39 3.20
N ALA A 83 5.50 -3.98 4.19
CA ALA A 83 4.05 -3.83 4.32
C ALA A 83 3.67 -2.37 4.59
N LEU A 84 4.35 -1.71 5.53
CA LEU A 84 4.13 -0.31 5.83
C LEU A 84 4.49 0.59 4.65
N GLY A 85 5.62 0.36 3.98
CA GLY A 85 6.03 1.13 2.80
C GLY A 85 5.00 1.07 1.67
N LEU A 86 4.38 -0.09 1.45
CA LEU A 86 3.31 -0.24 0.46
C LEU A 86 2.07 0.58 0.78
N THR A 87 1.77 0.82 2.05
CA THR A 87 0.65 1.71 2.41
C THR A 87 0.90 3.15 1.98
N TRP A 88 2.15 3.59 1.85
CA TRP A 88 2.50 4.95 1.41
C TRP A 88 2.45 5.15 -0.10
N ILE A 89 2.29 4.07 -0.88
CA ILE A 89 2.11 4.17 -2.33
C ILE A 89 0.79 4.89 -2.65
N THR A 90 -0.24 4.70 -1.84
CA THR A 90 -1.53 5.38 -1.97
C THR A 90 -1.45 6.80 -1.41
N ASN A 91 -0.89 7.73 -2.19
CA ASN A 91 -0.87 9.15 -1.87
C ASN A 91 -2.26 9.81 -2.10
N PRO A 92 -2.54 11.01 -1.53
CA PRO A 92 -3.83 11.69 -1.67
C PRO A 92 -4.30 11.90 -3.12
N VAL A 93 -3.37 12.04 -4.05
CA VAL A 93 -3.69 12.19 -5.48
C VAL A 93 -4.20 10.87 -6.07
N THR A 94 -3.59 9.74 -5.70
CA THR A 94 -4.01 8.40 -6.14
C THR A 94 -5.19 7.83 -5.36
N SER A 95 -5.40 8.23 -4.10
CA SER A 95 -6.50 7.71 -3.29
C SER A 95 -7.86 8.20 -3.79
N LEU A 96 -7.96 9.45 -4.27
CA LEU A 96 -9.20 10.01 -4.82
C LEU A 96 -9.83 9.16 -5.94
N PRO A 97 -9.12 8.84 -7.04
CA PRO A 97 -9.69 8.01 -8.10
C PRO A 97 -9.99 6.59 -7.62
N ILE A 98 -9.17 6.02 -6.72
CA ILE A 98 -9.41 4.68 -6.16
C ILE A 98 -10.69 4.67 -5.32
N PHE A 99 -10.90 5.67 -4.48
CA PHE A 99 -12.08 5.81 -3.63
C PHE A 99 -13.34 6.05 -4.45
N TYR A 100 -13.24 6.83 -5.52
CA TYR A 100 -14.33 6.98 -6.48
C TYR A 100 -14.68 5.66 -7.16
N ALA A 101 -13.68 4.94 -7.68
CA ALA A 101 -13.88 3.65 -8.32
C ALA A 101 -14.50 2.64 -7.35
N GLY A 102 -14.03 2.61 -6.09
CA GLY A 102 -14.58 1.79 -5.03
C GLY A 102 -16.05 2.10 -4.79
N TYR A 103 -16.39 3.37 -4.59
CA TYR A 103 -17.80 3.76 -4.44
C TYR A 103 -18.64 3.36 -5.65
N TYR A 104 -18.17 3.64 -6.86
CA TYR A 104 -18.88 3.33 -8.10
C TYR A 104 -19.20 1.85 -8.22
N ILE A 105 -18.20 0.99 -8.00
CA ILE A 105 -18.35 -0.47 -8.06
C ILE A 105 -19.36 -0.94 -7.00
N GLY A 106 -19.19 -0.49 -5.75
CA GLY A 106 -20.08 -0.90 -4.67
C GLY A 106 -21.51 -0.40 -4.87
N ALA A 107 -21.68 0.82 -5.35
CA ALA A 107 -23.00 1.40 -5.63
C ALA A 107 -23.72 0.63 -6.73
N LYS A 108 -23.00 0.18 -7.77
CA LYS A 108 -23.55 -0.71 -8.80
C LYS A 108 -23.96 -2.08 -8.27
N ILE A 109 -23.25 -2.62 -7.27
CA ILE A 109 -23.54 -3.94 -6.70
C ILE A 109 -24.81 -3.91 -5.83
N ILE A 110 -24.98 -2.87 -5.02
CA ILE A 110 -26.10 -2.78 -4.07
C ILE A 110 -27.24 -1.86 -4.56
N ASP A 111 -27.22 -1.50 -5.84
CA ASP A 111 -28.16 -0.58 -6.48
C ASP A 111 -28.33 0.76 -5.74
N ALA A 112 -27.22 1.30 -5.22
CA ALA A 112 -27.21 2.62 -4.59
C ALA A 112 -27.02 3.74 -5.65
N PRO A 113 -27.44 4.98 -5.34
CA PRO A 113 -27.24 6.11 -6.23
C PRO A 113 -25.76 6.29 -6.62
N VAL A 114 -25.47 6.29 -7.92
CA VAL A 114 -24.13 6.56 -8.41
C VAL A 114 -23.87 8.06 -8.39
N ILE A 115 -22.74 8.46 -7.83
CA ILE A 115 -22.35 9.86 -7.72
C ILE A 115 -21.51 10.25 -8.94
N SER A 116 -21.76 11.42 -9.52
CA SER A 116 -20.98 11.97 -10.63
C SER A 116 -19.73 12.70 -10.14
N LEU A 117 -18.70 12.80 -10.99
CA LEU A 117 -17.50 13.59 -10.69
C LEU A 117 -17.82 15.06 -10.37
N ARG A 118 -18.82 15.64 -11.05
CA ARG A 118 -19.28 17.01 -10.79
C ARG A 118 -19.84 17.16 -9.38
N PHE A 119 -20.58 16.17 -8.91
CA PHE A 119 -21.13 16.17 -7.56
C PHE A 119 -20.02 16.04 -6.50
N ILE A 120 -19.02 15.19 -6.73
CA ILE A 120 -17.84 15.10 -5.85
C ILE A 120 -17.10 16.44 -5.77
N GLY A 121 -16.94 17.13 -6.91
CA GLY A 121 -16.36 18.48 -6.94
C GLY A 121 -17.13 19.46 -6.07
N ARG A 122 -18.47 19.42 -6.10
CA ARG A 122 -19.32 20.24 -5.20
C ARG A 122 -19.14 19.85 -3.74
N MET A 123 -19.13 18.56 -3.41
CA MET A 123 -18.90 18.11 -2.03
C MET A 123 -17.55 18.59 -1.49
N ILE A 124 -16.49 18.54 -2.29
CA ILE A 124 -15.16 19.04 -1.90
C ILE A 124 -15.17 20.55 -1.70
N ALA A 125 -15.85 21.30 -2.57
CA ALA A 125 -15.99 22.75 -2.46
C ALA A 125 -16.75 23.12 -1.18
N ASP A 126 -17.89 22.48 -0.91
CA ASP A 126 -18.69 22.71 0.29
C ASP A 126 -17.95 22.32 1.57
N PHE A 127 -17.15 21.24 1.51
CA PHE A 127 -16.26 20.89 2.62
C PHE A 127 -15.21 21.95 2.87
N SER A 128 -14.62 22.52 1.81
CA SER A 128 -13.63 23.60 1.93
C SER A 128 -14.28 24.88 2.50
N LEU A 129 -15.49 25.22 2.06
CA LEU A 129 -16.26 26.34 2.60
C LEU A 129 -16.60 26.13 4.08
N TRP A 130 -17.07 24.95 4.48
CA TRP A 130 -17.34 24.65 5.89
C TRP A 130 -16.07 24.62 6.76
N ALA A 131 -14.95 24.12 6.22
CA ALA A 131 -13.70 24.00 6.98
C ALA A 131 -12.99 25.35 7.17
N LEU A 132 -13.15 26.28 6.23
CA LEU A 132 -12.39 27.55 6.19
C LEU A 132 -13.26 28.80 6.41
N SER A 133 -14.58 28.66 6.42
CA SER A 133 -15.54 29.76 6.58
C SER A 133 -16.84 29.25 7.23
N ASP A 134 -17.88 30.09 7.28
CA ASP A 134 -19.18 29.74 7.86
C ASP A 134 -20.09 28.96 6.88
N GLY A 135 -19.50 28.06 6.10
CA GLY A 135 -20.25 27.20 5.17
C GLY A 135 -21.17 26.20 5.89
N ALA A 136 -22.17 25.68 5.19
CA ALA A 136 -23.03 24.64 5.75
C ALA A 136 -22.25 23.32 5.91
N ASN A 137 -22.48 22.60 7.02
CA ASN A 137 -21.77 21.35 7.29
C ASN A 137 -22.12 20.26 6.25
N PRO A 138 -21.17 19.81 5.40
CA PRO A 138 -21.43 18.86 4.33
C PRO A 138 -21.85 17.48 4.85
N PHE A 139 -21.48 17.09 6.08
CA PHE A 139 -21.91 15.82 6.67
C PHE A 139 -23.41 15.80 6.98
N ILE A 140 -24.03 16.97 7.16
CA ILE A 140 -25.49 17.11 7.31
C ILE A 140 -26.13 17.29 5.94
N THR A 141 -25.59 18.19 5.11
CA THR A 141 -26.13 18.51 3.78
C THR A 141 -26.23 17.30 2.86
N TYR A 142 -25.23 16.40 2.91
CA TYR A 142 -25.15 15.22 2.04
C TYR A 142 -25.57 13.92 2.72
N LYS A 143 -26.13 13.99 3.92
CA LYS A 143 -26.57 12.81 4.67
C LYS A 143 -27.58 12.00 3.86
N GLY A 144 -27.35 10.70 3.74
CA GLY A 144 -28.22 9.79 2.97
C GLY A 144 -28.03 9.85 1.45
N THR A 145 -27.25 10.79 0.92
CA THR A 145 -26.92 10.82 -0.52
C THR A 145 -25.79 9.84 -0.86
N VAL A 146 -24.79 9.73 0.04
CA VAL A 146 -23.65 8.83 -0.12
C VAL A 146 -23.86 7.58 0.73
N SER A 147 -23.89 6.41 0.08
CA SER A 147 -23.98 5.13 0.77
C SER A 147 -22.60 4.68 1.27
N LEU A 148 -22.40 4.74 2.59
CA LEU A 148 -21.18 4.23 3.22
C LEU A 148 -21.00 2.71 2.98
N THR A 149 -22.12 1.98 2.93
CA THR A 149 -22.10 0.53 2.64
C THR A 149 -21.57 0.23 1.24
N ALA A 150 -22.03 0.97 0.23
CA ALA A 150 -21.50 0.87 -1.13
C ALA A 150 -19.99 1.13 -1.15
N PHE A 151 -19.55 2.21 -0.49
CA PHE A 151 -18.14 2.56 -0.40
C PHE A 151 -17.29 1.43 0.19
N CYS A 152 -17.67 0.90 1.35
CA CYS A 152 -16.94 -0.16 2.03
C CYS A 152 -16.89 -1.46 1.22
N ILE A 153 -18.01 -1.87 0.59
CA ILE A 153 -18.06 -3.07 -0.24
C ILE A 153 -17.13 -2.94 -1.43
N GLY A 154 -17.26 -1.85 -2.20
CA GLY A 154 -16.47 -1.70 -3.41
C GLY A 154 -14.98 -1.51 -3.14
N LEU A 155 -14.61 -0.81 -2.05
CA LEU A 155 -13.21 -0.75 -1.60
C LEU A 155 -12.68 -2.11 -1.18
N THR A 156 -13.46 -2.92 -0.46
CA THR A 156 -13.04 -4.26 -0.06
C THR A 156 -12.77 -5.13 -1.29
N ILE A 157 -13.65 -5.08 -2.29
CA ILE A 157 -13.47 -5.81 -3.55
C ILE A 157 -12.20 -5.36 -4.28
N LEU A 158 -12.02 -4.05 -4.45
CA LEU A 158 -10.83 -3.51 -5.09
C LEU A 158 -9.54 -3.86 -4.33
N ALA A 159 -9.57 -3.79 -3.00
CA ALA A 159 -8.45 -4.15 -2.15
C ALA A 159 -8.04 -5.61 -2.34
N VAL A 160 -9.01 -6.53 -2.33
CA VAL A 160 -8.79 -7.97 -2.51
C VAL A 160 -8.23 -8.26 -3.90
N ILE A 161 -8.88 -7.74 -4.95
CA ILE A 161 -8.45 -7.96 -6.34
C ILE A 161 -7.03 -7.42 -6.55
N THR A 162 -6.78 -6.18 -6.16
CA THR A 162 -5.47 -5.53 -6.34
C THR A 162 -4.39 -6.24 -5.52
N SER A 163 -4.70 -6.64 -4.28
CA SER A 163 -3.77 -7.40 -3.43
C SER A 163 -3.39 -8.73 -4.06
N ILE A 164 -4.37 -9.49 -4.58
CA ILE A 164 -4.13 -10.75 -5.28
C ILE A 164 -3.22 -10.54 -6.49
N ILE A 165 -3.56 -9.58 -7.36
CA ILE A 165 -2.79 -9.27 -8.57
C ILE A 165 -1.35 -8.87 -8.21
N CYS A 166 -1.16 -7.94 -7.28
CA CYS A 166 0.16 -7.47 -6.88
C CYS A 166 1.02 -8.58 -6.27
N GLY A 167 0.45 -9.43 -5.40
CA GLY A 167 1.23 -10.52 -4.82
C GLY A 167 1.55 -11.63 -5.82
N LEU A 168 0.65 -11.95 -6.76
CA LEU A 168 0.96 -12.88 -7.86
C LEU A 168 2.04 -12.31 -8.78
N ALA A 169 1.95 -11.02 -9.14
CA ALA A 169 2.97 -10.34 -9.92
C ALA A 169 4.33 -10.34 -9.20
N PHE A 170 4.36 -10.08 -7.89
CA PHE A 170 5.58 -10.15 -7.10
C PHE A 170 6.22 -11.56 -7.12
N LYS A 171 5.42 -12.62 -6.92
CA LYS A 171 5.88 -14.01 -7.06
C LYS A 171 6.46 -14.28 -8.45
N ALA A 172 5.76 -13.86 -9.50
CA ALA A 172 6.15 -14.09 -10.88
C ALA A 172 7.49 -13.39 -11.21
N ILE A 173 7.63 -12.12 -10.85
CA ILE A 173 8.86 -11.34 -11.02
C ILE A 173 10.02 -12.01 -10.28
N TRP A 174 9.78 -12.46 -9.04
CA TRP A 174 10.83 -13.13 -8.26
C TRP A 174 11.26 -14.45 -8.88
N ARG A 175 10.30 -15.26 -9.35
CA ARG A 175 10.57 -16.53 -10.03
C ARG A 175 11.37 -16.29 -11.31
N TYR A 176 10.96 -15.34 -12.13
CA TYR A 176 11.64 -14.97 -13.37
C TYR A 176 13.09 -14.56 -13.10
N LYS A 177 13.32 -13.61 -12.19
CA LYS A 177 14.68 -13.16 -11.83
C LYS A 177 15.55 -14.30 -11.31
N THR A 178 14.94 -15.20 -10.52
CA THR A 178 15.64 -16.38 -10.01
C THR A 178 16.10 -17.24 -11.18
N VAL A 179 15.18 -17.72 -12.05
CA VAL A 179 15.49 -18.58 -13.20
C VAL A 179 16.55 -17.96 -14.13
N VAL A 180 16.40 -16.70 -14.50
CA VAL A 180 17.36 -15.99 -15.36
C VAL A 180 18.75 -15.93 -14.73
N SER A 181 18.83 -15.74 -13.41
CA SER A 181 20.12 -15.73 -12.70
C SER A 181 20.80 -17.10 -12.68
N TRP A 182 20.04 -18.21 -12.65
CA TRP A 182 20.59 -19.56 -12.77
C TRP A 182 21.11 -19.83 -14.18
N GLN A 183 20.39 -19.39 -15.22
CA GLN A 183 20.83 -19.53 -16.62
C GLN A 183 22.12 -18.76 -16.90
N LYS A 184 22.24 -17.52 -16.39
CA LYS A 184 23.47 -16.71 -16.51
C LYS A 184 24.69 -17.33 -15.81
N ARG A 185 24.48 -18.14 -14.76
CA ARG A 185 25.56 -18.85 -14.06
C ARG A 185 26.04 -20.07 -14.82
N GLN A 186 25.17 -20.75 -15.56
CA GLN A 186 25.53 -21.90 -16.41
C GLN A 186 26.24 -21.49 -17.71
N GLN A 187 26.06 -20.24 -18.15
CA GLN A 187 26.69 -19.70 -19.36
C GLN A 187 28.08 -19.10 -19.15
N LYS A 188 28.59 -19.04 -17.91
CA LYS A 188 30.00 -18.68 -17.68
C LYS A 188 30.86 -19.94 -17.82
N PRO A 189 31.67 -20.09 -18.88
CA PRO A 189 32.62 -21.18 -18.96
C PRO A 189 33.61 -21.06 -17.80
N ASP A 190 33.98 -22.19 -17.21
CA ASP A 190 34.96 -22.33 -16.13
C ASP A 190 36.33 -21.86 -16.68
N ASP A 191 36.69 -20.59 -16.48
CA ASP A 191 38.09 -20.14 -16.68
C ASP A 191 38.94 -20.70 -15.54
N LYS A 192 39.20 -22.00 -15.63
CA LYS A 192 40.25 -22.69 -14.91
C LYS A 192 41.40 -22.93 -15.88
N SER A 193 42.18 -21.88 -16.12
CA SER A 193 43.53 -22.05 -16.63
C SER A 193 44.42 -22.52 -15.46
N PRO A 194 44.98 -23.75 -15.47
CA PRO A 194 45.91 -24.18 -14.44
C PRO A 194 47.18 -23.33 -14.54
N LYS A 195 47.53 -22.62 -13.45
CA LYS A 195 48.85 -22.03 -13.30
C LYS A 195 49.85 -23.17 -13.10
N TYR A 196 50.58 -23.51 -14.17
CA TYR A 196 51.82 -24.26 -14.09
C TYR A 196 52.97 -23.33 -13.71
#